data_AF-A0A2V9N5Q9-F1
#
_entry.id   AF-A0A2V9N5Q9-F1
#
_cell.length_a   1.000
_cell.length_b   1.000
_cell.length_c   1.000
_cell.angle_alpha   90.00
_cell.angle_beta   90.00
_cell.angle_gamma   90.00
#
_symmetry.space_group_name_H-M   'P 1'
#
loop_
_entity.id
_entity.type
_entity.pdbx_description
1 polymer ?
#
loop_
_entity_poly.entity_id
_entity_poly.type
_entity_poly.pdbx_seq_one_letter_code
_entity_poly.pdbx_strand_id
1 'polypeptide(L)'
;MTATLAARLDTPPTAVDIDRLAVQFLELEQKADEAYKIATELDEPHEKMKEELICLVEEFGSAKAEKSKLLHGLHYEMMATFGSITSLDAAAVERFAQALRIAKQTKLLSRIFEQTIRYTLRPDAGTIIRAVALPKAQLALFAQCQVSKTRTPILKVRRIVSE
;
A
#
# COMPACT_ATOMS: atom_id res chain seq x y z
N MET A 1 1.65 -4.65 -24.40
CA MET A 1 1.02 -4.56 -25.74
C MET A 1 0.68 -5.98 -26.19
N THR A 2 -0.56 -6.40 -26.01
CA THR A 2 -1.05 -7.72 -26.43
C THR A 2 -1.42 -7.65 -27.90
N ALA A 3 -0.51 -8.06 -28.79
CA ALA A 3 -0.86 -8.31 -30.18
C ALA A 3 -1.79 -9.52 -30.22
N THR A 4 -3.03 -9.32 -30.67
CA THR A 4 -4.06 -10.36 -30.77
C THR A 4 -3.59 -11.47 -31.72
N LEU A 5 -3.84 -12.73 -31.37
CA LEU A 5 -3.40 -13.92 -32.13
C LEU A 5 -3.76 -13.86 -33.63
N ALA A 6 -4.88 -13.21 -33.96
CA ALA A 6 -5.36 -12.97 -35.32
C ALA A 6 -4.41 -12.14 -36.20
N ALA A 7 -3.48 -11.38 -35.61
CA ALA A 7 -2.48 -10.62 -36.35
C ALA A 7 -1.20 -11.42 -36.68
N ARG A 8 -1.10 -12.68 -36.22
CA ARG A 8 0.12 -13.51 -36.33
C ARG A 8 -0.04 -14.75 -37.23
N LEU A 9 -1.24 -15.01 -37.75
CA LEU A 9 -1.54 -16.20 -38.55
C LEU A 9 -2.16 -15.78 -39.88
N ASP A 10 -1.42 -15.95 -40.98
CA ASP A 10 -1.90 -15.66 -42.34
C ASP A 10 -2.88 -16.72 -42.87
N THR A 11 -2.94 -17.89 -42.21
CA THR A 11 -3.87 -19.00 -42.52
C THR A 11 -4.39 -19.64 -41.24
N PRO A 12 -5.62 -20.20 -41.24
CA PRO A 12 -6.16 -20.93 -40.10
C PRO A 12 -5.24 -22.10 -39.72
N PRO A 13 -4.92 -22.31 -38.43
CA PRO A 13 -4.08 -23.41 -38.00
C PRO A 13 -4.78 -24.75 -38.26
N THR A 14 -4.00 -25.76 -38.63
CA THR A 14 -4.51 -27.11 -38.81
C THR A 14 -4.82 -27.77 -37.46
N ALA A 15 -5.62 -28.84 -37.45
CA ALA A 15 -5.90 -29.60 -36.22
C ALA A 15 -4.60 -30.09 -35.53
N VAL A 16 -3.59 -30.49 -36.32
CA VAL A 16 -2.27 -30.91 -35.82
C VAL A 16 -1.51 -29.75 -35.17
N ASP A 17 -1.61 -28.54 -35.72
CA ASP A 17 -1.00 -27.35 -35.13
C ASP A 17 -1.67 -26.97 -33.81
N ILE A 18 -3.00 -27.10 -33.74
CA ILE A 18 -3.78 -26.84 -32.52
C ILE A 18 -3.37 -27.82 -31.43
N ASP A 19 -3.30 -29.12 -31.73
CA ASP A 19 -2.90 -30.14 -30.76
C ASP A 19 -1.47 -29.91 -30.26
N ARG A 20 -0.54 -29.59 -31.16
CA ARG A 20 0.85 -29.25 -30.78
C ARG A 20 0.92 -28.03 -29.87
N LEU A 21 0.18 -26.97 -30.18
CA LEU A 21 0.14 -25.76 -29.36
C LEU A 21 -0.52 -26.01 -28.01
N ALA A 22 -1.58 -26.83 -27.98
CA ALA A 22 -2.23 -27.23 -26.73
C ALA A 22 -1.28 -28.03 -25.84
N VAL A 23 -0.53 -28.99 -26.39
CA VAL A 23 0.50 -29.73 -25.63
C VAL A 23 1.56 -28.78 -25.07
N GLN A 24 2.09 -27.87 -25.89
CA GLN A 24 3.08 -26.88 -25.43
C GLN A 24 2.53 -25.96 -24.34
N PHE A 25 1.26 -25.56 -24.45
CA PHE A 25 0.59 -24.75 -23.45
C PHE A 25 0.47 -25.50 -22.12
N LEU A 26 0.00 -26.74 -22.16
CA LEU A 26 -0.14 -27.60 -20.96
C LEU A 26 1.21 -27.88 -20.30
N GLU A 27 2.27 -28.10 -21.08
CA GLU A 27 3.64 -28.25 -20.54
C GLU A 27 4.14 -26.98 -19.84
N LEU A 28 3.81 -25.80 -20.38
CA LEU A 28 4.17 -24.52 -19.77
C LEU A 28 3.36 -24.24 -18.52
N GLU A 29 2.06 -24.54 -18.51
CA GLU A 29 1.22 -24.47 -17.31
C GLU A 29 1.78 -25.35 -16.20
N GLN A 30 2.13 -26.60 -16.52
CA GLN A 30 2.70 -27.52 -15.54
C GLN A 30 4.02 -26.99 -14.95
N LYS A 31 4.93 -26.46 -15.79
CA LYS A 31 6.19 -25.86 -15.32
C LYS A 31 5.96 -24.63 -14.46
N ALA A 32 4.96 -23.81 -14.81
CA ALA A 32 4.60 -22.64 -14.02
C ALA A 32 4.04 -23.06 -12.65
N ASP A 33 3.15 -24.04 -12.60
CA ASP A 33 2.58 -24.57 -11.36
C ASP A 33 3.64 -25.17 -10.44
N GLU A 34 4.60 -25.93 -10.99
CA GLU A 34 5.73 -26.47 -10.24
C GLU A 34 6.60 -25.34 -9.65
N ALA A 35 6.90 -24.30 -10.44
CA ALA A 35 7.64 -23.14 -9.97
C ALA A 35 6.88 -22.36 -8.89
N TYR A 36 5.56 -22.20 -9.03
CA TYR A 36 4.73 -21.54 -8.02
C TYR A 36 4.66 -22.32 -6.72
N LYS A 37 4.60 -23.66 -6.77
CA LYS A 37 4.67 -24.51 -5.58
C LYS A 37 5.98 -24.30 -4.83
N ILE A 38 7.11 -24.40 -5.52
CA ILE A 38 8.44 -24.18 -4.92
C ILE A 38 8.55 -22.76 -4.37
N ALA A 39 8.06 -21.75 -5.11
CA ALA A 39 8.07 -20.38 -4.63
C ALA A 39 7.25 -20.22 -3.34
N THR A 40 6.07 -20.84 -3.27
CA THR A 40 5.20 -20.79 -2.08
C THR A 40 5.85 -21.50 -0.88
N GLU A 41 6.45 -22.66 -1.09
CA GLU A 41 7.16 -23.42 -0.06
C GLU A 41 8.36 -22.65 0.53
N LEU A 42 9.03 -21.84 -0.29
CA LEU A 42 10.15 -20.99 0.14
C LEU A 42 9.70 -19.63 0.71
N ASP A 43 8.53 -19.14 0.32
CA ASP A 43 7.99 -17.86 0.79
C ASP A 43 7.53 -17.96 2.25
N GLU A 44 6.93 -19.07 2.66
CA GLU A 44 6.47 -19.25 4.04
C GLU A 44 7.59 -19.12 5.10
N PRO A 45 8.74 -19.83 5.00
CA PRO A 45 9.84 -19.64 5.96
C PRO A 45 10.49 -18.26 5.82
N HIS A 46 10.52 -17.67 4.62
CA HIS A 46 11.04 -16.32 4.41
C HIS A 46 10.18 -15.26 5.12
N GLU A 47 8.85 -15.32 4.99
CA GLU A 47 7.94 -14.39 5.66
C GLU A 47 7.95 -14.58 7.18
N LYS A 48 8.01 -15.83 7.68
CA LYS A 48 8.21 -16.09 9.12
C LYS A 48 9.49 -15.45 9.66
N MET A 49 10.62 -15.66 8.97
CA MET A 49 11.90 -15.05 9.36
C MET A 49 11.84 -13.52 9.32
N LYS A 50 11.19 -12.95 8.29
CA LYS A 50 11.00 -11.50 8.18
C LYS A 50 10.15 -10.94 9.34
N GLU A 51 9.10 -11.63 9.76
CA GLU A 51 8.30 -11.24 10.93
C GLU A 51 9.14 -11.27 12.21
N GLU A 52 9.90 -12.35 12.44
CA GLU A 52 10.81 -12.46 13.59
C GLU A 52 11.83 -11.32 13.63
N LEU A 53 12.45 -10.98 12.49
CA LEU A 53 13.39 -9.87 12.40
C LEU A 53 12.74 -8.51 12.63
N ILE A 54 11.49 -8.31 12.20
CA ILE A 54 10.73 -7.10 12.51
C ILE A 54 10.48 -6.99 14.02
N CYS A 55 10.05 -8.07 14.67
CA CYS A 55 9.86 -8.10 16.13
C CYS A 55 11.17 -7.80 16.88
N LEU A 56 12.29 -8.38 16.46
CA LEU A 56 13.59 -8.11 17.06
C LEU A 56 14.01 -6.63 16.92
N VAL A 57 13.79 -6.02 15.76
CA VAL A 57 14.07 -4.59 15.56
C VAL A 57 13.07 -3.72 16.32
N GLU A 58 11.83 -4.17 16.51
CA GLU A 58 10.83 -3.48 17.31
C GLU A 58 11.19 -3.47 18.80
N GLU A 59 11.62 -4.60 19.34
CA GLU A 59 11.94 -4.75 20.77
C GLU A 59 13.30 -4.16 21.13
N PHE A 60 14.33 -4.44 20.33
CA PHE A 60 15.73 -4.13 20.67
C PHE A 60 16.37 -3.06 19.79
N GLY A 61 15.68 -2.60 18.74
CA GLY A 61 16.21 -1.60 17.82
C GLY A 61 16.29 -0.20 18.44
N SER A 62 17.38 0.50 18.15
CA SER A 62 17.60 1.90 18.51
C SER A 62 16.80 2.83 17.59
N ALA A 63 16.18 3.88 18.14
CA ALA A 63 15.46 4.86 17.33
C ALA A 63 16.42 5.63 16.41
N LYS A 64 16.20 5.55 15.09
CA LYS A 64 16.99 6.27 14.08
C LYS A 64 16.26 7.46 13.49
N ALA A 65 14.95 7.35 13.32
CA ALA A 65 14.05 8.42 12.89
C ALA A 65 12.67 8.19 13.52
N GLU A 66 11.77 9.19 13.43
CA GLU A 66 10.45 9.23 14.10
C GLU A 66 9.60 7.96 13.94
N LYS A 67 9.86 7.18 12.88
CA LYS A 67 9.12 5.99 12.47
C LYS A 67 10.01 4.81 12.11
N SER A 68 11.29 4.82 12.48
CA SER A 68 12.21 3.73 12.14
C SER A 68 13.14 3.37 13.27
N LYS A 69 13.27 2.07 13.53
CA LYS A 69 14.26 1.51 14.45
C LYS A 69 15.35 0.77 13.66
N LEU A 70 16.56 0.77 14.20
CA LEU A 70 17.74 0.14 13.62
C LEU A 70 18.37 -0.78 14.65
N LEU A 71 18.68 -2.01 14.25
CA LEU A 71 19.42 -2.98 15.04
C LEU A 71 20.72 -3.34 14.33
N HIS A 72 21.83 -3.29 15.05
CA HIS A 72 23.15 -3.61 14.53
C HIS A 72 23.59 -4.99 15.00
N GLY A 73 24.00 -5.83 14.04
CA GLY A 73 24.79 -7.03 14.27
C GLY A 73 26.25 -6.80 13.92
N LEU A 74 27.06 -7.86 13.99
CA LEU A 74 28.50 -7.81 13.70
C LEU A 74 28.82 -7.51 12.23
N HIS A 75 27.99 -8.00 11.31
CA HIS A 75 28.20 -7.86 9.86
C HIS A 75 26.99 -7.32 9.11
N TYR A 76 25.86 -7.15 9.79
CA TYR A 76 24.59 -6.76 9.20
C TYR A 76 23.89 -5.72 10.06
N GLU A 77 23.19 -4.80 9.42
CA GLU A 77 22.25 -3.89 10.07
C GLU A 77 20.82 -4.18 9.58
N MET A 78 19.85 -4.06 10.47
CA MET A 78 18.44 -4.32 10.21
C MET A 78 17.63 -3.09 10.58
N MET A 79 16.88 -2.57 9.62
CA MET A 79 16.05 -1.38 9.81
C MET A 79 14.59 -1.73 9.55
N ALA A 80 13.74 -1.53 10.55
CA ALA A 80 12.30 -1.66 10.40
C ALA A 80 11.66 -0.27 10.45
N THR A 81 10.82 0.04 9.46
CA THR A 81 10.04 1.28 9.42
C THR A 81 8.60 0.98 9.84
N PHE A 82 8.21 1.53 10.98
CA PHE A 82 6.90 1.41 11.59
C PHE A 82 6.11 2.69 11.32
N GLY A 83 4.89 2.59 10.82
CA GLY A 83 4.09 3.78 10.60
C GLY A 83 2.61 3.49 10.47
N SER A 84 1.79 4.51 10.68
CA SER A 84 0.40 4.51 10.26
C SER A 84 0.28 5.09 8.85
N ILE A 85 -0.52 4.46 8.00
CA ILE A 85 -1.07 5.09 6.79
C ILE A 85 -2.35 5.79 7.23
N THR A 86 -2.43 7.10 7.01
CA THR A 86 -3.67 7.84 7.20
C THR A 86 -4.54 7.62 5.96
N SER A 87 -5.53 6.75 6.08
CA SER A 87 -6.60 6.60 5.10
C SER A 87 -7.78 7.48 5.49
N LEU A 88 -8.55 7.95 4.51
CA LEU A 88 -9.72 8.79 4.78
C LEU A 88 -10.97 7.91 4.93
N ASP A 89 -11.73 8.07 6.01
CA ASP A 89 -13.05 7.45 6.16
C ASP A 89 -14.11 8.27 5.41
N ALA A 90 -14.65 7.70 4.33
CA ALA A 90 -15.67 8.32 3.50
C ALA A 90 -16.93 8.74 4.31
N ALA A 91 -17.36 7.95 5.29
CA ALA A 91 -18.54 8.26 6.09
C ALA A 91 -18.27 9.46 7.02
N ALA A 92 -17.09 9.53 7.62
CA ALA A 92 -16.68 10.68 8.42
C ALA A 92 -16.48 11.94 7.55
N VAL A 93 -15.95 11.81 6.33
CA VAL A 93 -15.79 12.91 5.37
C VAL A 93 -17.15 13.54 5.02
N GLU A 94 -18.17 12.72 4.78
CA GLU A 94 -19.54 13.21 4.50
C GLU A 94 -20.17 13.90 5.71
N ARG A 95 -20.03 13.32 6.92
CA ARG A 95 -20.49 13.95 8.18
C ARG A 95 -19.84 15.31 8.41
N PHE A 96 -18.54 15.43 8.12
CA PHE A 96 -17.81 16.68 8.25
C PHE A 96 -18.27 17.73 7.23
N ALA A 97 -18.49 17.34 5.98
CA ALA A 97 -19.04 18.23 4.95
C ALA A 97 -20.45 18.74 5.34
N GLN A 98 -21.29 17.87 5.89
CA GLN A 98 -22.62 18.24 6.38
C GLN A 98 -22.55 19.23 7.54
N ALA A 99 -21.66 19.01 8.52
CA ALA A 99 -21.46 19.94 9.64
C ALA A 99 -21.03 21.34 9.18
N LEU A 100 -20.15 21.42 8.17
CA LEU A 100 -19.71 22.71 7.61
C LEU A 100 -20.80 23.43 6.81
N ARG A 101 -21.69 22.68 6.14
CA ARG A 101 -22.88 23.26 5.48
C ARG A 101 -23.84 23.88 6.50
N ILE A 102 -24.11 23.16 7.59
CA ILE A 102 -24.96 23.66 8.69
C ILE A 102 -24.34 24.92 9.31
N ALA A 103 -23.02 24.94 9.48
CA ALA A 103 -22.27 26.09 9.97
C ALA A 103 -22.10 27.23 8.94
N LYS A 104 -22.73 27.14 7.75
CA LYS A 104 -22.66 28.11 6.65
C LYS A 104 -21.22 28.45 6.19
N GLN A 105 -20.28 27.53 6.34
CA GLN A 105 -18.88 27.72 5.94
C GLN A 105 -18.64 27.34 4.46
N THR A 106 -19.42 27.94 3.56
CA THR A 106 -19.43 27.62 2.12
C THR A 106 -18.11 27.91 1.42
N LYS A 107 -17.40 28.97 1.81
CA LYS A 107 -16.06 29.30 1.29
C LYS A 107 -14.99 28.29 1.71
N LEU A 108 -15.16 27.62 2.86
CA LEU A 108 -14.23 26.60 3.30
C LEU A 108 -14.53 25.27 2.61
N LEU A 109 -15.82 24.95 2.42
CA LEU A 109 -16.27 23.77 1.67
C LEU A 109 -15.65 23.71 0.26
N SER A 110 -15.70 24.82 -0.49
CA SER A 110 -15.12 24.87 -1.85
C SER A 110 -13.59 24.78 -1.88
N ARG A 111 -12.92 25.02 -0.76
CA ARG A 111 -11.46 24.97 -0.67
C ARG A 111 -10.92 23.61 -0.28
N ILE A 112 -11.63 22.86 0.56
CA ILE A 112 -11.12 21.60 1.13
C ILE A 112 -11.76 20.34 0.54
N PHE A 113 -12.86 20.46 -0.19
CA PHE A 113 -13.51 19.36 -0.87
C PHE A 113 -13.46 19.50 -2.40
N GLU A 114 -13.29 18.38 -3.09
CA GLU A 114 -13.42 18.30 -4.54
C GLU A 114 -14.84 17.89 -4.95
N GLN A 115 -15.27 18.39 -6.11
CA GLN A 115 -16.64 18.21 -6.61
C GLN A 115 -16.76 16.89 -7.37
N THR A 116 -17.00 15.82 -6.63
CA THR A 116 -17.38 14.49 -7.14
C THR A 116 -18.73 14.07 -6.53
N ILE A 117 -19.38 13.03 -7.08
CA ILE A 117 -20.66 12.48 -6.55
C ILE A 117 -20.56 12.11 -5.05
N ARG A 118 -19.33 11.95 -4.54
CA ARG A 118 -18.97 11.86 -3.11
C ARG A 118 -17.98 12.95 -2.73
N TYR A 119 -18.06 13.44 -1.49
CA TYR A 119 -17.11 14.39 -0.94
C TYR A 119 -15.77 13.72 -0.68
N THR A 120 -14.70 14.27 -1.27
CA THR A 120 -13.33 13.80 -1.07
C THR A 120 -12.50 14.91 -0.42
N LEU A 121 -11.84 14.58 0.69
CA LEU A 121 -10.90 15.49 1.36
C LEU A 121 -9.65 15.65 0.49
N ARG A 122 -9.28 16.89 0.19
CA ARG A 122 -8.08 17.18 -0.59
C ARG A 122 -6.80 16.86 0.21
N PRO A 123 -5.68 16.49 -0.45
CA PRO A 123 -4.42 16.18 0.22
C PRO A 123 -3.87 17.33 1.09
N ASP A 124 -4.16 18.58 0.72
CA ASP A 124 -3.73 19.81 1.40
C ASP A 124 -4.72 20.31 2.47
N ALA A 125 -5.84 19.62 2.68
CA ALA A 125 -6.90 20.05 3.61
C ALA A 125 -6.40 20.26 5.04
N GLY A 126 -5.41 19.47 5.49
CA GLY A 126 -4.81 19.61 6.81
C GLY A 126 -4.11 20.95 7.03
N THR A 127 -3.49 21.51 5.98
CA THR A 127 -2.83 22.83 6.04
C THR A 127 -3.88 23.94 6.08
N ILE A 128 -4.96 23.80 5.30
CA ILE A 128 -6.05 24.77 5.23
C ILE A 128 -6.80 24.85 6.57
N ILE A 129 -7.08 23.71 7.21
CA ILE A 129 -7.80 23.67 8.48
C ILE A 129 -7.00 24.31 9.62
N ARG A 130 -5.68 24.10 9.66
CA ARG A 130 -4.81 24.77 10.64
C ARG A 130 -4.82 26.30 10.50
N ALA A 131 -4.97 26.81 9.28
CA ALA A 131 -4.99 28.24 9.01
C ALA A 131 -6.32 28.94 9.35
N VAL A 132 -7.43 28.20 9.47
CA VAL A 132 -8.79 28.78 9.56
C VAL A 132 -9.35 28.77 11.01
N ALA A 133 -8.61 28.20 11.98
CA ALA A 133 -8.96 28.18 13.41
C ALA A 133 -10.42 27.74 13.69
N LEU A 134 -10.76 26.51 13.27
CA LEU A 134 -12.10 25.97 13.44
C LEU A 134 -12.50 25.74 14.92
N PRO A 135 -13.80 25.82 15.26
CA PRO A 135 -14.31 25.43 16.57
C PRO A 135 -13.96 23.98 16.91
N LYS A 136 -13.74 23.69 18.21
CA LYS A 136 -13.32 22.36 18.71
C LYS A 136 -14.19 21.20 18.19
N ALA A 137 -15.51 21.40 18.10
CA ALA A 137 -16.43 20.37 17.59
C ALA A 137 -16.17 19.98 16.12
N GLN A 138 -15.74 20.93 15.29
CA GLN A 138 -15.44 20.70 13.88
C GLN A 138 -14.05 20.10 13.69
N LEU A 139 -13.08 20.49 14.54
CA LEU A 139 -11.76 19.86 14.58
C LEU A 139 -11.86 18.37 14.95
N ALA A 140 -12.75 18.02 15.88
CA ALA A 140 -13.00 16.63 16.25
C ALA A 140 -13.55 15.81 15.08
N LEU A 141 -14.50 16.36 14.31
CA LEU A 141 -15.04 15.71 13.10
C LEU A 141 -13.97 15.56 12.00
N PHE A 142 -13.09 16.55 11.84
CA PHE A 142 -11.96 16.42 10.91
C PHE A 142 -10.98 15.32 11.33
N ALA A 143 -10.67 15.20 12.62
CA ALA A 143 -9.81 14.12 13.12
C ALA A 143 -10.41 12.73 12.87
N GLN A 144 -11.75 12.59 12.98
CA GLN A 144 -12.45 11.34 12.65
C GLN A 144 -12.37 10.97 11.17
N CYS A 145 -12.13 11.93 10.27
CA CYS A 145 -11.93 11.63 8.86
C CYS A 145 -10.60 10.90 8.62
N GLN A 146 -9.64 10.99 9.54
CA GLN A 146 -8.32 10.37 9.43
C GLN A 146 -8.30 9.03 10.15
N VAL A 147 -8.45 7.94 9.39
CA VAL A 147 -8.27 6.58 9.91
C VAL A 147 -6.81 6.21 9.75
N SER A 148 -6.11 6.17 10.88
CA SER A 148 -4.76 5.62 10.96
C SER A 148 -4.86 4.09 10.86
N LYS A 149 -4.51 3.51 9.72
CA LYS A 149 -4.27 2.07 9.59
C LYS A 149 -2.81 1.79 9.88
N THR A 150 -2.52 0.81 10.73
CA THR A 150 -1.15 0.35 10.93
C THR A 150 -0.61 -0.19 9.61
N ARG A 151 0.51 0.37 9.14
CA ARG A 151 1.21 -0.10 7.94
C ARG A 151 1.96 -1.37 8.32
N THR A 152 1.94 -2.37 7.45
CA THR A 152 2.86 -3.51 7.55
C THR A 152 4.30 -2.97 7.61
N PRO A 153 5.07 -3.26 8.67
CA PRO A 153 6.41 -2.71 8.82
C PRO A 153 7.30 -3.12 7.65
N ILE A 154 8.11 -2.19 7.17
CA ILE A 154 9.06 -2.47 6.09
C ILE A 154 10.41 -2.77 6.70
N LEU A 155 10.87 -4.01 6.54
CA LEU A 155 12.21 -4.46 6.92
C LEU A 155 13.21 -4.23 5.78
N LYS A 156 14.38 -3.68 6.13
CA LYS A 156 15.54 -3.59 5.25
C LYS A 156 16.75 -4.17 5.98
N VAL A 157 17.40 -5.16 5.37
CA VAL A 157 18.64 -5.75 5.86
C VAL A 157 19.79 -5.31 4.96
N ARG A 158 20.88 -4.81 5.54
CA ARG A 158 22.07 -4.37 4.81
C ARG A 158 23.33 -4.97 5.43
N ARG A 159 24.33 -5.27 4.60
CA ARG A 159 25.65 -5.68 5.07
C ARG A 159 26.45 -4.45 5.51
N ILE A 160 27.08 -4.53 6.67
CA ILE A 160 28.02 -3.52 7.14
C ILE A 160 29.31 -3.76 6.36
N VAL A 161 29.63 -2.86 5.43
CA VAL A 161 30.94 -2.83 4.79
C VAL A 161 31.83 -2.03 5.73
N SER A 162 32.60 -2.73 6.56
CA SER A 162 33.67 -2.09 7.33
C SER A 162 34.80 -1.74 6.36
N GLU A 163 35.12 -0.45 6.26
CA GLU A 163 36.40 0.03 5.69
C GLU A 163 37.57 -0.32 6.60
#